data_AF-A0A1W9RPS3-F1
#
_entry.id   AF-A0A1W9RPS3-F1
#
_cell.length_a   1.000
_cell.length_b   1.000
_cell.length_c   1.000
_cell.angle_alpha   90.00
_cell.angle_beta   90.00
_cell.angle_gamma   90.00
#
_symmetry.space_group_name_H-M   'P 1'
#
loop_
_entity.id
_entity.type
_entity.pdbx_description
1 polymer ?
#
loop_
_entity_poly.entity_id
_entity_poly.type
_entity_poly.pdbx_seq_one_letter_code
_entity_poly.pdbx_strand_id
1 'polypeptide(L)'
;VYHRMQEKEAIRDFVSYLYNIHKNSQIKNPLVIIGMDGENAWEYYRWDGYFFLRDLLKEVLNLGFVKVTTVKESLKELKAIPLTHLSTGSWIGGNLLKWIGSPLKNFAWDLLTEARDLLEKKKNLDSVDLKTAYKQIHILEGSDWFWWEDEDNSDVFDFLFRLHLKNFYRIIGEKIPEILDLPLNKAIKSYYEHQNFEEE
;
A
#
# COMPACT_ATOMS: atom_id res chain seq x y z
N VAL A 1 2.38 -3.90 21.77
CA VAL A 1 1.73 -3.87 23.10
C VAL A 1 0.64 -4.93 23.17
N TYR A 2 -0.37 -4.89 22.30
CA TYR A 2 -1.45 -5.89 22.26
C TYR A 2 -0.96 -7.32 22.00
N HIS A 3 -0.05 -7.51 21.04
CA HIS A 3 0.51 -8.84 20.70
C HIS A 3 1.19 -9.61 21.87
N ARG A 4 1.42 -8.97 23.03
CA ARG A 4 1.98 -9.62 24.23
C ARG A 4 0.97 -9.78 25.37
N MET A 5 -0.21 -9.19 25.25
CA MET A 5 -1.26 -9.23 26.26
C MET A 5 -2.05 -10.53 26.12
N GLN A 6 -2.57 -11.04 27.24
CA GLN A 6 -3.56 -12.11 27.16
C GLN A 6 -4.85 -11.58 26.52
N GLU A 7 -5.56 -12.42 25.76
CA GLU A 7 -6.75 -12.04 24.98
C GLU A 7 -7.77 -11.23 25.79
N LYS A 8 -8.11 -11.70 26.99
CA LYS A 8 -9.07 -11.02 27.88
C LYS A 8 -8.57 -9.68 28.40
N GLU A 9 -7.28 -9.54 28.63
CA GLU A 9 -6.67 -8.29 29.10
C GLU A 9 -6.66 -7.26 27.96
N ALA A 10 -6.28 -7.67 26.75
CA ALA A 10 -6.31 -6.83 25.57
C ALA A 10 -7.72 -6.33 25.24
N ILE A 11 -8.75 -7.19 25.36
CA ILE A 11 -10.14 -6.76 25.18
C ILE A 11 -10.55 -5.72 26.23
N ARG A 12 -10.22 -5.94 27.51
CA ARG A 12 -10.52 -4.98 28.58
C ARG A 12 -9.82 -3.64 28.39
N ASP A 13 -8.55 -3.68 27.98
CA ASP A 13 -7.77 -2.48 27.67
C ASP A 13 -8.43 -1.70 26.52
N PHE A 14 -8.79 -2.38 25.44
CA PHE A 14 -9.46 -1.77 24.29
C PHE A 14 -10.80 -1.11 24.65
N VAL A 15 -11.64 -1.81 25.43
CA VAL A 15 -12.92 -1.26 25.92
C VAL A 15 -12.67 -0.03 26.79
N SER A 16 -11.63 -0.05 27.62
CA SER A 16 -11.26 1.09 28.46
C SER A 16 -10.83 2.29 27.61
N TYR A 17 -10.12 2.07 26.51
CA TYR A 17 -9.81 3.11 25.53
C TYR A 17 -11.06 3.73 24.90
N LEU A 18 -12.02 2.91 24.45
CA LEU A 18 -13.29 3.42 23.91
C LEU A 18 -14.07 4.22 24.94
N TYR A 19 -14.13 3.75 26.19
CA TYR A 19 -14.79 4.46 27.28
C TYR A 19 -14.12 5.81 27.56
N ASN A 20 -12.79 5.87 27.54
CA ASN A 20 -12.05 7.11 27.72
C ASN A 20 -12.31 8.11 26.58
N ILE A 21 -12.41 7.65 25.33
CA ILE A 21 -12.82 8.50 24.20
C ILE A 21 -14.23 9.02 24.44
N HIS A 22 -15.18 8.15 24.79
CA HIS A 22 -16.56 8.55 25.07
C HIS A 22 -16.67 9.61 26.16
N LYS A 23 -15.95 9.43 27.27
CA LYS A 23 -15.99 10.33 28.43
C LYS A 23 -15.35 11.69 28.17
N ASN A 24 -14.26 11.72 27.40
CA ASN A 24 -13.41 12.92 27.29
C ASN A 24 -13.52 13.65 25.93
N SER A 25 -14.17 13.05 24.93
CA SER A 25 -14.33 13.68 23.62
C SER A 25 -15.21 14.93 23.71
N GLN A 26 -14.73 16.03 23.13
CA GLN A 26 -15.51 17.26 22.93
C GLN A 26 -16.40 17.18 21.67
N ILE A 27 -16.19 16.15 20.84
CA ILE A 27 -16.97 15.91 19.62
C ILE A 27 -18.23 15.13 20.01
N LYS A 28 -19.40 15.67 19.67
CA LYS A 28 -20.67 14.95 19.82
C LYS A 28 -20.70 13.76 18.87
N ASN A 29 -20.87 12.56 19.41
CA ASN A 29 -20.88 11.28 18.68
C ASN A 29 -19.63 11.10 17.78
N PRO A 30 -18.42 10.97 18.38
CA PRO A 30 -17.20 10.83 17.60
C PRO A 30 -17.20 9.51 16.81
N LEU A 31 -16.75 9.56 15.56
CA LEU A 31 -16.48 8.36 14.78
C LEU A 31 -15.08 7.85 15.12
N VAL A 32 -14.99 6.61 15.62
CA VAL A 32 -13.73 5.92 15.87
C VAL A 32 -13.51 4.92 14.72
N ILE A 33 -12.43 5.11 13.95
CA ILE A 33 -12.03 4.22 12.87
C ILE A 33 -10.83 3.40 13.35
N ILE A 34 -10.91 2.09 13.18
CA ILE A 34 -9.83 1.16 13.46
C ILE A 34 -9.43 0.55 12.12
N GLY A 35 -8.38 1.10 11.52
CA GLY A 35 -7.78 0.59 10.30
C GLY A 35 -6.67 -0.40 10.66
N MET A 36 -6.79 -1.64 10.20
CA MET A 36 -5.80 -2.70 10.44
C MET A 36 -5.63 -3.55 9.19
N ASP A 37 -4.43 -4.08 9.02
CA ASP A 37 -4.13 -5.10 8.02
C ASP A 37 -4.87 -6.40 8.37
N GLY A 38 -5.52 -7.02 7.39
CA GLY A 38 -6.28 -8.26 7.59
C GLY A 38 -5.39 -9.49 7.80
N GLU A 39 -4.16 -9.48 7.29
CA GLU A 39 -3.24 -10.63 7.36
C GLU A 39 -2.45 -10.66 8.67
N ASN A 40 -1.97 -9.50 9.14
CA ASN A 40 -0.95 -9.42 10.20
C ASN A 40 -1.45 -8.87 11.54
N ALA A 41 -2.75 -8.61 11.68
CA ALA A 41 -3.27 -7.94 12.86
C ALA A 41 -3.31 -8.81 14.13
N TRP A 42 -3.46 -10.13 13.99
CA TRP A 42 -3.84 -11.01 15.11
C TRP A 42 -3.05 -12.32 15.22
N GLU A 43 -2.05 -12.52 14.37
CA GLU A 43 -1.24 -13.75 14.26
C GLU A 43 -0.60 -14.22 15.59
N TYR A 44 -0.39 -13.29 16.52
CA TYR A 44 0.17 -13.56 17.84
C TYR A 44 -0.82 -14.18 18.83
N TYR A 45 -2.12 -14.16 18.51
CA TYR A 45 -3.17 -14.80 19.29
C TYR A 45 -3.47 -16.20 18.76
N ARG A 46 -3.94 -17.08 19.64
CA ARG A 46 -4.23 -18.46 19.27
C ARG A 46 -5.29 -18.51 18.17
N TRP A 47 -5.11 -19.42 17.21
CA TRP A 47 -6.00 -19.58 16.05
C TRP A 47 -6.13 -18.29 15.23
N ASP A 48 -5.00 -17.61 15.04
CA ASP A 48 -4.92 -16.38 14.25
C ASP A 48 -5.92 -15.31 14.73
N GLY A 49 -6.05 -15.22 16.06
CA GLY A 49 -6.96 -14.28 16.72
C GLY A 49 -8.45 -14.56 16.59
N TYR A 50 -8.88 -15.71 16.06
CA TYR A 50 -10.31 -16.01 15.90
C TYR A 50 -11.13 -15.78 17.18
N PHE A 51 -10.68 -16.34 18.31
CA PHE A 51 -11.38 -16.20 19.60
C PHE A 51 -11.29 -14.76 20.13
N PHE A 52 -10.13 -14.14 20.00
CA PHE A 52 -9.91 -12.76 20.37
C PHE A 52 -10.88 -11.82 19.64
N LEU A 53 -10.94 -11.87 18.31
CA LEU A 53 -11.79 -11.00 17.50
C LEU A 53 -13.27 -11.24 17.80
N ARG A 54 -13.68 -12.51 17.91
CA ARG A 54 -15.06 -12.87 18.24
C ARG A 54 -15.47 -12.27 19.59
N ASP A 55 -14.63 -12.42 20.61
CA ASP A 55 -14.96 -11.98 21.96
C ASP A 55 -14.84 -10.44 22.09
N LEU A 56 -13.88 -9.82 21.41
CA LEU A 56 -13.78 -8.36 21.26
C LEU A 56 -15.06 -7.78 20.66
N LEU A 57 -15.52 -8.30 19.52
CA LEU A 57 -16.71 -7.81 18.85
C LEU A 57 -17.97 -8.00 19.69
N LYS A 58 -18.09 -9.14 20.41
CA LYS A 58 -19.18 -9.37 21.36
C LYS A 58 -19.20 -8.32 22.47
N GLU A 59 -18.06 -8.05 23.09
CA GLU A 59 -17.96 -7.03 24.14
C GLU A 59 -18.35 -5.66 23.60
N VAL A 60 -17.80 -5.26 22.44
CA VAL A 60 -18.09 -3.97 21.80
C VAL A 60 -19.59 -3.81 21.47
N LEU A 61 -20.24 -4.86 20.96
CA LEU A 61 -21.69 -4.84 20.66
C LEU A 61 -22.56 -4.68 21.91
N ASN A 62 -22.05 -5.06 23.08
CA ASN A 62 -22.76 -4.93 24.36
C ASN A 62 -22.49 -3.57 25.07
N LEU A 63 -21.60 -2.73 24.53
CA LEU A 63 -21.33 -1.41 25.10
C LEU A 63 -22.48 -0.45 24.74
N GLY A 64 -23.32 -0.11 25.73
CA GLY A 64 -24.44 0.82 25.53
C GLY A 64 -24.07 2.24 25.11
N PHE A 65 -22.78 2.60 25.15
CA PHE A 65 -22.26 3.90 24.70
C PHE A 65 -21.58 3.85 23.33
N VAL A 66 -21.51 2.68 22.68
CA VAL A 66 -20.92 2.49 21.36
C VAL A 66 -21.99 2.06 20.37
N LYS A 67 -22.07 2.74 19.23
CA LYS A 67 -22.85 2.29 18.08
C LYS A 67 -21.90 1.71 17.03
N VAL A 68 -21.94 0.39 16.85
CA VAL A 68 -21.22 -0.26 15.75
C VAL A 68 -21.94 0.04 14.44
N THR A 69 -21.18 0.42 13.42
CA THR A 69 -21.73 0.81 12.12
C THR A 69 -20.72 0.56 11.01
N THR A 70 -21.20 0.48 9.78
CA THR A 70 -20.35 0.49 8.59
C THR A 70 -19.98 1.92 8.19
N VAL A 71 -18.90 2.09 7.42
CA VAL A 71 -18.56 3.39 6.82
C VAL A 71 -19.71 3.95 5.97
N LYS A 72 -20.42 3.08 5.23
CA LYS A 72 -21.55 3.49 4.38
C LYS A 72 -22.72 4.05 5.20
N GLU A 73 -23.00 3.49 6.36
CA GLU A 73 -24.07 3.96 7.25
C GLU A 73 -23.64 5.21 8.00
N SER A 74 -22.40 5.26 8.51
CA SER A 74 -21.90 6.44 9.22
C SER A 74 -21.90 7.69 8.34
N LEU A 75 -21.58 7.55 7.05
CA LEU A 75 -21.64 8.65 6.07
C LEU A 75 -23.06 9.21 5.84
N LYS A 76 -24.12 8.47 6.15
CA LYS A 76 -25.51 8.96 6.07
C LYS A 76 -25.93 9.76 7.30
N GLU A 77 -25.33 9.45 8.45
CA GLU A 77 -25.72 10.01 9.75
C GLU A 77 -24.82 11.18 10.18
N LEU A 78 -23.55 11.14 9.80
CA LEU A 78 -22.56 12.12 10.20
C LEU A 78 -22.50 13.27 9.20
N LYS A 79 -22.45 14.49 9.74
CA LYS A 79 -22.24 15.69 8.94
C LYS A 79 -20.76 15.83 8.61
N ALA A 80 -20.43 15.83 7.32
CA ALA A 80 -19.07 16.13 6.87
C ALA A 80 -18.65 17.54 7.29
N ILE A 81 -17.41 17.67 7.74
CA ILE A 81 -16.77 18.94 8.06
C ILE A 81 -15.70 19.19 7.00
N PRO A 82 -15.57 20.41 6.45
CA PRO A 82 -14.53 20.72 5.47
C PRO A 82 -13.13 20.47 6.03
N LEU A 83 -12.35 19.68 5.31
CA LEU A 83 -10.91 19.56 5.54
C LEU A 83 -10.20 20.60 4.68
N THR A 84 -9.67 21.65 5.30
CA THR A 84 -9.05 22.77 4.58
C THR A 84 -7.69 22.43 3.97
N HIS A 85 -6.99 21.47 4.56
CA HIS A 85 -5.70 21.00 4.09
C HIS A 85 -5.50 19.53 4.47
N LEU A 86 -4.95 18.76 3.54
CA LEU A 86 -4.47 17.41 3.78
C LEU A 86 -3.01 17.36 3.34
N SER A 87 -2.11 17.07 4.28
CA SER A 87 -0.69 16.94 3.97
C SER A 87 -0.40 15.60 3.29
N THR A 88 0.55 15.61 2.36
CA THR A 88 1.05 14.37 1.73
C THR A 88 1.76 13.52 2.77
N GLY A 89 1.40 12.23 2.83
CA GLY A 89 2.02 11.28 3.74
C GLY A 89 1.33 9.92 3.68
N SER A 90 1.80 9.00 4.51
CA SER A 90 1.19 7.69 4.70
C SER A 90 1.02 7.38 6.18
N TRP A 91 0.26 6.32 6.48
CA TRP A 91 0.14 5.76 7.81
C TRP A 91 1.46 5.22 8.40
N ILE A 92 2.51 5.09 7.58
CA ILE A 92 3.83 4.63 7.99
C ILE A 92 4.77 5.83 8.03
N GLY A 93 5.15 6.22 9.24
CA GLY A 93 6.11 7.31 9.45
C GLY A 93 5.66 8.70 8.97
N GLY A 94 4.40 8.86 8.55
CA GLY A 94 3.87 10.14 8.07
C GLY A 94 4.46 10.62 6.74
N ASN A 95 5.14 9.74 5.98
CA ASN A 95 5.84 10.09 4.74
C ASN A 95 5.70 8.97 3.70
N LEU A 96 6.35 9.11 2.54
CA LEU A 96 6.30 8.15 1.44
C LEU A 96 7.58 7.30 1.30
N LEU A 97 8.53 7.40 2.24
CA LEU A 97 9.86 6.78 2.12
C LEU A 97 9.81 5.24 2.04
N LYS A 98 8.69 4.65 2.47
CA LYS A 98 8.47 3.22 2.30
C LYS A 98 8.41 2.80 0.83
N TRP A 99 7.98 3.68 -0.08
CA TRP A 99 7.80 3.37 -1.52
C TRP A 99 8.67 4.21 -2.47
N ILE A 100 9.32 5.28 -2.01
CA ILE A 100 10.18 6.14 -2.85
C ILE A 100 11.33 6.73 -2.02
N GLY A 101 12.44 7.11 -2.67
CA GLY A 101 13.50 7.89 -2.06
C GLY A 101 14.83 7.16 -1.88
N SER A 102 14.85 5.82 -1.90
CA SER A 102 16.11 5.08 -2.05
C SER A 102 16.51 5.08 -3.54
N PRO A 103 17.81 5.04 -3.88
CA PRO A 103 18.26 4.99 -5.27
C PRO A 103 17.59 3.86 -6.07
N LEU A 104 17.44 2.69 -5.44
CA LEU A 104 16.87 1.51 -6.09
C LEU A 104 15.38 1.65 -6.37
N LYS A 105 14.60 2.17 -5.41
CA LYS A 105 13.18 2.51 -5.60
C LYS A 105 12.98 3.55 -6.69
N ASN A 106 13.79 4.60 -6.69
CA ASN A 106 13.71 5.66 -7.70
C ASN A 106 14.01 5.11 -9.09
N PHE A 107 15.02 4.24 -9.22
CA PHE A 107 15.34 3.60 -10.48
C PHE A 107 14.19 2.71 -10.99
N ALA A 108 13.52 1.95 -10.12
CA ALA A 108 12.33 1.19 -10.50
C ALA A 108 11.18 2.11 -10.98
N TRP A 109 10.98 3.26 -10.32
CA TRP A 109 10.00 4.28 -10.72
C TRP A 109 10.35 4.90 -12.08
N ASP A 110 11.61 5.18 -12.35
CA ASP A 110 12.08 5.71 -13.63
C ASP A 110 11.73 4.73 -14.77
N LEU A 111 12.09 3.45 -14.62
CA LEU A 111 11.78 2.40 -15.59
C LEU A 111 10.27 2.24 -15.84
N LEU A 112 9.44 2.35 -14.79
CA LEU A 112 7.98 2.31 -14.92
C LEU A 112 7.43 3.56 -15.62
N THR A 113 8.01 4.73 -15.34
CA THR A 113 7.62 6.00 -15.98
C THR A 113 7.91 5.95 -17.47
N GLU A 114 9.09 5.47 -17.88
CA GLU A 114 9.44 5.27 -19.29
C GLU A 114 8.45 4.35 -20.00
N ALA A 115 8.11 3.22 -19.38
CA ALA A 115 7.13 2.29 -19.92
C ALA A 115 5.74 2.93 -20.10
N ARG A 116 5.29 3.72 -19.11
CA ARG A 116 4.02 4.43 -19.18
C ARG A 116 4.01 5.48 -20.29
N ASP A 117 5.05 6.30 -20.38
CA ASP A 117 5.20 7.32 -21.43
C ASP A 117 5.22 6.70 -22.82
N LEU A 118 5.85 5.53 -22.96
CA LEU A 118 5.86 4.77 -24.21
C LEU A 118 4.47 4.26 -24.59
N LEU A 119 3.68 3.78 -23.63
CA LEU A 119 2.29 3.39 -23.88
C LEU A 119 1.45 4.59 -24.33
N GLU A 120 1.60 5.74 -23.67
CA GLU A 120 0.87 6.96 -24.02
C GLU A 120 1.20 7.46 -25.43
N LYS A 121 2.45 7.34 -25.87
CA LYS A 121 2.86 7.65 -27.25
C LYS A 121 2.24 6.69 -28.27
N LYS A 122 1.99 5.45 -27.89
CA LYS A 122 1.48 4.38 -28.77
C LYS A 122 -0.03 4.15 -28.71
N LYS A 123 -0.75 4.81 -27.80
CA LYS A 123 -2.16 4.51 -27.55
C LYS A 123 -3.12 4.70 -28.74
N ASN A 124 -2.69 5.39 -29.79
CA ASN A 124 -3.47 5.61 -31.00
C ASN A 124 -3.11 4.63 -32.14
N LEU A 125 -2.21 3.67 -31.90
CA LEU A 125 -1.81 2.67 -32.88
C LEU A 125 -2.72 1.45 -32.74
N ASP A 126 -3.40 1.07 -33.83
CA ASP A 126 -4.28 -0.11 -33.86
C ASP A 126 -3.55 -1.44 -33.61
N SER A 127 -2.21 -1.45 -33.72
CA SER A 127 -1.38 -2.63 -33.53
C SER A 127 -1.16 -3.02 -32.07
N VAL A 128 -1.57 -2.19 -31.11
CA VAL A 128 -1.35 -2.43 -29.67
C VAL A 128 -2.65 -2.89 -29.02
N ASP A 129 -2.60 -4.04 -28.33
CA ASP A 129 -3.67 -4.44 -27.42
C ASP A 129 -3.62 -3.57 -26.15
N LEU A 130 -4.26 -2.40 -26.21
CA LEU A 130 -4.25 -1.41 -25.12
C LEU A 130 -4.84 -1.96 -23.83
N LYS A 131 -5.86 -2.81 -23.92
CA LYS A 131 -6.49 -3.38 -22.72
C LYS A 131 -5.49 -4.24 -21.96
N THR A 132 -4.75 -5.09 -22.68
CA THR A 132 -3.72 -5.93 -22.09
C THR A 132 -2.51 -5.11 -21.64
N ALA A 133 -2.10 -4.09 -22.40
CA ALA A 133 -1.01 -3.19 -22.04
C ALA A 133 -1.30 -2.40 -20.74
N TYR A 134 -2.48 -1.78 -20.63
CA TYR A 134 -2.88 -1.08 -19.39
C TYR A 134 -3.00 -2.04 -18.21
N LYS A 135 -3.53 -3.25 -18.43
CA LYS A 135 -3.54 -4.27 -17.36
C LYS A 135 -2.14 -4.58 -16.87
N GLN A 136 -1.16 -4.67 -17.78
CA GLN A 136 0.22 -4.92 -17.42
C GLN A 136 0.85 -3.74 -16.65
N ILE A 137 0.58 -2.49 -17.07
CA ILE A 137 0.98 -1.29 -16.33
C ILE A 137 0.37 -1.29 -14.93
N HIS A 138 -0.91 -1.61 -14.77
CA HIS A 138 -1.54 -1.65 -13.44
C HIS A 138 -0.95 -2.71 -12.51
N ILE A 139 -0.45 -3.83 -13.06
CA ILE A 139 0.32 -4.78 -12.25
C ILE A 139 1.63 -4.14 -11.78
N LEU A 140 2.35 -3.45 -12.68
CA LEU A 140 3.61 -2.77 -12.36
C LEU A 140 3.44 -1.57 -11.41
N GLU A 141 2.26 -0.95 -11.37
CA GLU A 141 1.91 0.11 -10.41
C GLU A 141 1.57 -0.42 -9.00
N GLY A 142 1.64 -1.74 -8.78
CA GLY A 142 1.47 -2.35 -7.47
C GLY A 142 2.50 -1.82 -6.46
N SER A 143 2.04 -1.35 -5.30
CA SER A 143 2.93 -0.76 -4.30
C SER A 143 3.91 -1.76 -3.67
N ASP A 144 3.59 -3.06 -3.72
CA ASP A 144 4.42 -4.14 -3.17
C ASP A 144 5.82 -4.19 -3.76
N TRP A 145 5.98 -3.92 -5.06
CA TRP A 145 7.30 -3.89 -5.70
C TRP A 145 8.25 -2.95 -4.96
N PHE A 146 7.75 -1.76 -4.60
CA PHE A 146 8.52 -0.73 -3.92
C PHE A 146 8.60 -0.95 -2.40
N TRP A 147 7.67 -1.71 -1.83
CA TRP A 147 7.67 -2.02 -0.40
C TRP A 147 8.86 -2.91 0.00
N TRP A 148 9.15 -3.92 -0.83
CA TRP A 148 10.12 -4.99 -0.54
C TRP A 148 11.52 -4.74 -1.09
N GLU A 149 11.71 -3.72 -1.95
CA GLU A 149 12.96 -3.50 -2.70
C GLU A 149 14.20 -3.27 -1.81
N ASP A 150 14.03 -2.81 -0.57
CA ASP A 150 15.13 -2.60 0.40
C ASP A 150 15.15 -3.68 1.53
N GLU A 151 14.44 -4.81 1.37
CA GLU A 151 14.30 -5.86 2.39
C GLU A 151 14.89 -7.22 1.94
N ASP A 152 15.00 -8.18 2.87
CA ASP A 152 15.64 -9.49 2.66
C ASP A 152 14.99 -10.36 1.56
N ASN A 153 13.73 -10.07 1.18
CA ASN A 153 13.00 -10.75 0.12
C ASN A 153 13.06 -10.02 -1.25
N SER A 154 13.89 -8.97 -1.37
CA SER A 154 13.95 -8.10 -2.55
C SER A 154 14.23 -8.85 -3.86
N ASP A 155 15.08 -9.89 -3.87
CA ASP A 155 15.47 -10.61 -5.08
C ASP A 155 14.28 -11.21 -5.87
N VAL A 156 13.26 -11.73 -5.17
CA VAL A 156 12.07 -12.32 -5.82
C VAL A 156 11.18 -11.22 -6.39
N PHE A 157 10.99 -10.13 -5.64
CA PHE A 157 10.18 -8.99 -6.08
C PHE A 157 10.85 -8.27 -7.26
N ASP A 158 12.16 -8.05 -7.22
CA ASP A 158 12.96 -7.53 -8.33
C ASP A 158 12.77 -8.39 -9.60
N PHE A 159 12.93 -9.71 -9.48
CA PHE A 159 12.77 -10.63 -10.60
C PHE A 159 11.37 -10.53 -11.22
N LEU A 160 10.32 -10.56 -10.39
CA LEU A 160 8.94 -10.49 -10.85
C LEU A 160 8.63 -9.13 -11.47
N PHE A 161 9.05 -8.03 -10.84
CA PHE A 161 8.89 -6.68 -11.37
C PHE A 161 9.52 -6.57 -12.77
N ARG A 162 10.78 -6.97 -12.92
CA ARG A 162 11.47 -6.97 -14.22
C ARG A 162 10.77 -7.89 -15.22
N LEU A 163 10.31 -9.07 -14.82
CA LEU A 163 9.55 -9.98 -15.69
C LEU A 163 8.26 -9.32 -16.19
N HIS A 164 7.52 -8.65 -15.32
CA HIS A 164 6.33 -7.90 -15.68
C HIS A 164 6.64 -6.75 -16.64
N LEU A 165 7.76 -6.06 -16.45
CA LEU A 165 8.18 -4.96 -17.30
C LEU A 165 8.60 -5.47 -18.70
N LYS A 166 9.36 -6.57 -18.77
CA LYS A 166 9.67 -7.25 -20.05
C LYS A 166 8.40 -7.68 -20.79
N ASN A 167 7.41 -8.21 -20.07
CA ASN A 167 6.14 -8.60 -20.67
C ASN A 167 5.37 -7.40 -21.23
N PHE A 168 5.41 -6.25 -20.54
CA PHE A 168 4.85 -5.00 -21.08
C PHE A 168 5.46 -4.65 -22.44
N TYR A 169 6.79 -4.64 -22.56
CA TYR A 169 7.47 -4.35 -23.83
C TYR A 169 7.07 -5.33 -24.94
N ARG A 170 6.94 -6.63 -24.63
CA ARG A 170 6.44 -7.64 -25.59
C ARG A 170 5.00 -7.35 -26.04
N ILE A 171 4.11 -6.97 -25.13
CA ILE A 171 2.69 -6.70 -25.41
C ILE A 171 2.54 -5.52 -26.37
N ILE A 172 3.36 -4.48 -26.21
CA ILE A 172 3.31 -3.29 -27.06
C ILE A 172 4.16 -3.44 -28.34
N GLY A 173 4.79 -4.60 -28.57
CA GLY A 173 5.59 -4.88 -29.76
C GLY A 173 6.96 -4.19 -29.79
N GLU A 174 7.51 -3.83 -28.63
CA GLU A 174 8.75 -3.07 -28.50
C GLU A 174 9.95 -3.93 -28.09
N LYS A 175 11.16 -3.45 -28.43
CA LYS A 175 12.39 -4.09 -27.97
C LYS A 175 12.44 -4.00 -26.45
N ILE A 176 12.72 -5.12 -25.81
CA ILE A 176 12.93 -5.18 -24.36
C ILE A 176 14.25 -4.49 -24.03
N PRO A 177 14.28 -3.52 -23.09
CA PRO A 177 15.53 -2.93 -22.63
C PRO A 177 16.45 -3.98 -22.01
N GLU A 178 17.70 -4.04 -22.47
CA GLU A 178 18.72 -5.01 -22.02
C GLU A 178 19.03 -4.85 -20.52
N ILE A 179 18.81 -3.64 -19.99
CA ILE A 179 18.98 -3.36 -18.56
C ILE A 179 18.09 -4.23 -17.66
N LEU A 180 16.96 -4.73 -18.18
CA LEU A 180 16.05 -5.61 -17.43
C LEU A 180 16.58 -7.06 -17.31
N ASP A 181 17.66 -7.42 -18.01
CA ASP A 181 18.32 -8.73 -17.88
C ASP A 181 19.14 -8.86 -16.60
N LEU A 182 19.50 -7.74 -15.97
CA LEU A 182 20.20 -7.70 -14.69
C LEU A 182 19.22 -7.36 -13.55
N PRO A 183 19.48 -7.85 -12.32
CA PRO A 183 18.84 -7.33 -11.12
C PRO A 183 18.99 -5.82 -11.01
N LEU A 184 17.96 -5.11 -10.52
CA LEU A 184 17.94 -3.65 -10.50
C LEU A 184 19.14 -3.05 -9.76
N ASN A 185 19.59 -3.67 -8.67
CA ASN A 185 20.76 -3.22 -7.89
C ASN A 185 22.09 -3.30 -8.66
N LYS A 186 22.19 -4.11 -9.71
CA LYS A 186 23.35 -4.19 -10.61
C LYS A 186 23.19 -3.27 -11.82
N ALA A 187 21.96 -3.10 -12.28
CA ALA A 187 21.61 -2.29 -13.43
C ALA A 187 21.73 -0.77 -13.16
N ILE A 188 21.37 -0.32 -11.96
CA ILE A 188 21.21 1.11 -11.62
C ILE A 188 22.43 1.98 -11.97
N LYS A 189 23.65 1.48 -11.73
CA LYS A 189 24.87 2.22 -12.02
C LYS A 189 25.04 2.44 -13.52
N SER A 190 24.85 1.38 -14.31
CA SER A 190 24.96 1.44 -15.76
C SER A 190 23.92 2.39 -16.34
N TYR A 191 22.69 2.39 -15.82
CA TYR A 191 21.62 3.27 -16.28
C TYR A 191 21.96 4.76 -16.19
N TYR A 192 22.30 5.23 -14.98
CA TYR A 192 22.55 6.65 -14.77
C TYR A 192 23.89 7.11 -15.37
N GLU A 193 24.85 6.20 -15.54
CA GLU A 193 26.05 6.51 -16.33
C GLU A 193 25.70 6.81 -17.79
N HIS A 194 24.83 6.02 -18.44
CA HIS A 194 24.45 6.24 -19.85
C HIS A 194 23.60 7.51 -20.04
N GLN A 195 22.66 7.80 -19.14
CA GLN A 195 21.81 9.00 -19.21
C GLN A 195 22.64 10.30 -19.15
N ASN A 196 23.69 10.34 -18.33
CA ASN A 196 24.57 11.52 -18.23
C ASN A 196 25.40 11.78 -19.51
N PHE A 197 25.55 10.79 -20.40
CA PHE A 197 26.24 10.97 -21.69
C PHE A 197 25.30 11.37 -22.83
N GLU A 198 23.98 11.23 -22.68
CA GLU A 198 23.00 11.62 -23.70
C GLU A 198 22.52 13.08 -23.54
N GLU A 199 22.80 13.72 -22.40
CA GLU A 199 22.46 15.13 -22.12
C GLU A 199 23.59 16.14 -22.42
N GLU A 200 24.78 15.70 -22.87
CA GLU A 200 25.90 16.55 -23.36
C GLU A 200 25.95 16.66 -24.89
#